data_AF-A0A7U9S2T7-F1
#
_entry.id   AF-A0A7U9S2T7-F1
#
_cell.length_a   1.000
_cell.length_b   1.000
_cell.length_c   1.000
_cell.angle_alpha   90.00
_cell.angle_beta   90.00
_cell.angle_gamma   90.00
#
_symmetry.space_group_name_H-M   'P 1'
#
loop_
_entity.id
_entity.type
_entity.pdbx_description
1 polymer ?
#
loop_
_entity_poly.entity_id
_entity_poly.type
_entity_poly.pdbx_seq_one_letter_code
_entity_poly.pdbx_strand_id
1 'polypeptide(L)' 'MTFDDIKASEIREKIFPMVLEEACRQWCEFLPDAPERADGEGFAEFFYEIFQEKELEYARQIYEMEEQEAVKTPKEKNR' A
#
# COMPACT_ATOMS: atom_id res chain seq x y z
N MET A 1 1.24 1.03 14.15
CA MET A 1 1.19 1.93 12.99
C MET A 1 -0.02 2.83 13.17
N THR A 2 0.10 4.12 12.85
CA THR A 2 -0.99 5.10 12.87
C THR A 2 -1.01 5.86 11.55
N PHE A 3 -2.09 6.61 11.31
CA PHE A 3 -2.16 7.48 10.13
C PHE A 3 -1.04 8.53 10.11
N ASP A 4 -0.65 9.08 11.27
CA ASP A 4 0.44 10.05 11.35
C ASP A 4 1.80 9.41 11.00
N ASP A 5 2.03 8.14 11.38
CA ASP A 5 3.23 7.38 10.99
C ASP A 5 3.33 7.17 9.47
N ILE A 6 2.19 7.06 8.79
CA ILE A 6 2.10 6.93 7.33
C ILE A 6 2.42 8.28 6.69
N LYS A 7 1.78 9.35 7.15
CA LYS A 7 2.00 10.71 6.62
C LYS A 7 3.41 11.24 6.83
N ALA A 8 4.13 10.73 7.83
CA ALA A 8 5.51 11.12 8.09
C ALA A 8 6.52 10.55 7.08
N SER A 9 6.11 9.67 6.17
CA SER A 9 7.00 8.98 5.22
C SER A 9 6.45 9.05 3.80
N GLU A 10 7.23 9.63 2.88
CA GLU A 10 6.85 9.76 1.46
C GLU A 10 6.55 8.39 0.83
N ILE A 11 7.39 7.38 1.11
CA ILE A 11 7.16 6.04 0.55
C ILE A 11 5.88 5.40 1.12
N ARG A 12 5.56 5.65 2.40
CA ARG A 12 4.32 5.15 3.01
C ARG A 12 3.09 5.83 2.43
N GLU A 13 3.18 7.13 2.17
CA GLU A 13 2.11 7.87 1.51
C GLU A 13 1.87 7.35 0.07
N LYS A 14 2.94 7.03 -0.67
CA LYS A 14 2.84 6.46 -2.02
C LYS A 14 2.18 5.08 -2.03
N ILE A 15 2.52 4.20 -1.08
CA ILE A 15 1.95 2.84 -1.03
C ILE A 15 0.59 2.76 -0.32
N PHE A 16 0.18 3.81 0.40
CA PHE A 16 -1.08 3.85 1.13
C PHE A 16 -2.29 3.34 0.33
N PRO A 17 -2.58 3.82 -0.89
CA PRO A 17 -3.71 3.32 -1.67
C PRO A 17 -3.58 1.83 -1.99
N MET A 18 -2.38 1.34 -2.31
CA MET A 18 -2.14 -0.08 -2.63
C MET A 18 -2.44 -0.98 -1.44
N VAL A 19 -1.97 -0.58 -0.25
CA VAL A 19 -2.23 -1.32 0.99
C VAL A 19 -3.70 -1.27 1.37
N LEU A 20 -4.37 -0.12 1.20
CA LEU A 20 -5.79 0.03 1.53
C LEU A 20 -6.66 -0.90 0.68
N GLU A 21 -6.38 -0.97 -0.63
CA GLU A 21 -7.06 -1.88 -1.54
C GLU A 21 -6.80 -3.35 -1.18
N GLU A 22 -5.56 -3.69 -0.83
CA GLU A 22 -5.18 -5.05 -0.39
C GLU A 22 -5.90 -5.46 0.90
N ALA A 23 -5.95 -4.57 1.90
CA ALA A 23 -6.69 -4.81 3.13
C ALA A 23 -8.18 -4.97 2.85
N CYS A 24 -8.77 -4.12 2.01
CA CYS A 24 -10.18 -4.22 1.64
C CYS A 24 -10.48 -5.56 0.93
N ARG A 25 -9.63 -5.97 -0.02
CA ARG A 25 -9.76 -7.25 -0.74
C ARG A 25 -9.72 -8.43 0.21
N GLN A 26 -8.70 -8.50 1.08
CA GLN A 26 -8.58 -9.59 2.05
C GLN A 26 -9.74 -9.59 3.03
N TRP A 27 -10.18 -8.43 3.52
CA TRP A 27 -11.35 -8.33 4.39
C TRP A 27 -12.61 -8.93 3.74
N CYS A 28 -12.86 -8.58 2.48
CA CYS A 28 -13.97 -9.11 1.70
C CYS A 28 -13.87 -10.61 1.45
N GLU A 29 -12.66 -11.13 1.23
CA GLU A 29 -12.40 -12.56 1.01
C GLU A 29 -12.78 -13.41 2.24
N PHE A 30 -12.68 -12.87 3.44
CA PHE A 30 -13.06 -13.56 4.68
C PHE A 30 -14.55 -13.46 5.03
N LEU A 31 -15.34 -12.63 4.35
CA LEU A 31 -16.78 -12.46 4.67
C LEU A 31 -17.62 -13.74 4.57
N PRO A 32 -17.37 -14.69 3.65
CA PRO A 32 -18.09 -15.96 3.65
C PRO A 32 -17.88 -16.80 4.92
N ASP A 33 -16.68 -16.71 5.51
CA ASP A 33 -16.29 -17.48 6.69
C ASP A 33 -16.54 -16.73 8.01
N ALA A 34 -16.62 -15.39 7.95
CA ALA A 34 -16.83 -14.50 9.08
C ALA A 34 -17.84 -13.38 8.71
N PRO A 35 -19.12 -13.70 8.48
CA PRO A 35 -20.12 -12.75 8.01
C PRO A 35 -20.41 -11.60 9.00
N GLU A 36 -20.08 -11.79 10.28
CA GLU A 36 -20.13 -10.73 11.31
C GLU A 36 -19.26 -9.52 10.96
N ARG A 37 -18.22 -9.70 10.15
CA ARG A 37 -17.32 -8.61 9.70
C ARG A 37 -17.93 -7.68 8.66
N ALA A 38 -19.15 -7.97 8.19
CA ALA A 38 -19.83 -7.17 7.17
C ALA A 38 -20.20 -5.75 7.64
N ASP A 39 -20.27 -5.52 8.95
CA ASP A 39 -20.48 -4.17 9.51
C ASP A 39 -19.21 -3.29 9.48
N GLY A 40 -18.04 -3.89 9.20
CA GLY A 40 -16.75 -3.21 9.12
C GLY A 40 -16.08 -2.96 10.47
N GLU A 41 -16.65 -3.43 11.59
CA GLU A 41 -15.99 -3.31 12.89
C GLU A 41 -14.67 -4.12 12.89
N GLY A 42 -13.58 -3.48 13.31
CA GLY A 42 -12.24 -4.06 13.28
C GLY A 42 -11.45 -3.87 11.97
N PHE A 43 -12.07 -3.36 10.91
CA PHE A 43 -11.36 -3.16 9.63
C PHE A 43 -10.18 -2.18 9.75
N ALA A 44 -10.30 -1.13 10.55
CA ALA A 44 -9.23 -0.16 10.73
C ALA A 44 -7.98 -0.78 11.37
N GLU A 45 -8.15 -1.65 12.37
CA GLU A 45 -7.04 -2.38 13.01
C GLU A 45 -6.41 -3.35 12.01
N PHE A 46 -7.24 -4.13 11.33
CA PHE A 46 -6.81 -5.03 10.26
C PHE A 46 -6.02 -4.31 9.16
N PHE A 47 -6.47 -3.13 8.72
CA PHE A 47 -5.75 -2.31 7.74
C PHE A 47 -4.33 -1.99 8.21
N TYR A 48 -4.13 -1.60 9.47
CA TYR A 48 -2.79 -1.31 9.99
C TYR A 48 -1.91 -2.56 10.12
N GLU A 49 -2.50 -3.72 10.41
CA GLU A 49 -1.79 -5.01 10.37
C GLU A 49 -1.30 -5.32 8.95
N ILE A 50 -2.20 -5.25 7.96
CA ILE A 50 -1.86 -5.43 6.54
C ILE A 50 -0.81 -4.41 6.09
N PHE A 51 -0.88 -3.17 6.57
CA PHE A 51 0.14 -2.16 6.28
C PHE A 51 1.51 -2.59 6.77
N GLN A 52 1.62 -3.07 8.00
CA GLN A 52 2.90 -3.53 8.56
C GLN A 52 3.45 -4.74 7.81
N GLU A 53 2.58 -5.66 7.38
CA GLU A 53 2.98 -6.85 6.62
C GLU A 53 3.42 -6.51 5.19
N LYS A 54 2.73 -5.58 4.53
CA LYS A 54 2.89 -5.30 3.09
C LYS A 54 3.79 -4.11 2.77
N GLU A 55 4.15 -3.30 3.76
CA GLU A 55 4.95 -2.07 3.57
C GLU A 55 6.19 -2.30 2.70
N LEU A 56 7.02 -3.30 3.05
CA LEU A 56 8.25 -3.58 2.31
C LEU A 56 8.02 -4.12 0.91
N GLU A 57 6.93 -4.86 0.70
CA GLU A 57 6.57 -5.43 -0.60
C GLU A 57 6.19 -4.31 -1.58
N TYR A 58 5.26 -3.44 -1.19
CA TYR A 58 4.82 -2.35 -2.04
C TYR A 58 5.87 -1.23 -2.17
N ALA A 59 6.67 -0.97 -1.13
CA ALA A 59 7.76 -0.01 -1.24
C ALA A 59 8.77 -0.42 -2.32
N ARG A 60 9.12 -1.72 -2.38
CA ARG A 60 9.98 -2.25 -3.46
C ARG A 60 9.37 -2.06 -4.84
N GLN A 61 8.07 -2.31 -5.01
CA GLN A 61 7.40 -2.12 -6.29
C GLN A 61 7.46 -0.66 -6.76
N ILE A 62 7.26 0.31 -5.85
CA ILE A 62 7.40 1.73 -6.17
C ILE A 62 8.82 2.07 -6.61
N TYR A 63 9.85 1.61 -5.87
CA TYR A 63 11.23 1.86 -6.25
C TYR A 63 11.59 1.25 -7.62
N GLU A 64 11.15 0.03 -7.89
CA GLU A 64 11.36 -0.62 -9.20
C GLU A 64 10.66 0.14 -10.33
N MET A 65 9.46 0.68 -10.10
CA MET A 65 8.74 1.52 -11.07
C MET A 65 9.49 2.83 -11.34
N GLU A 66 9.92 3.53 -10.29
CA GLU A 66 10.68 4.79 -10.41
C GLU A 66 12.03 4.58 -11.12
N GLU A 67 12.73 3.48 -10.84
CA GLU A 67 13.95 3.10 -11.54
C GLU A 67 13.71 2.87 -13.03
N GLN A 68 12.63 2.17 -13.39
CA GLN A 68 12.27 1.95 -14.80
C GLN A 68 11.89 3.24 -15.53
N GLU A 69 11.26 4.20 -14.86
CA GLU A 69 10.93 5.51 -15.43
C GLU A 69 12.18 6.37 -15.65
N ALA A 70 13.14 6.34 -14.72
CA ALA A 70 14.41 7.03 -14.83
C ALA A 70 15.27 6.49 -16.00
N VAL A 71 15.21 5.18 -16.26
CA VAL A 71 15.93 4.56 -17.40
C VAL A 71 15.30 4.95 -18.75
N LYS A 72 13.98 5.19 -18.80
CA LYS A 72 13.25 5.55 -20.03
C LYS A 72 13.37 7.01 -20.43
N THR A 73 13.96 7.87 -19.59
CA THR A 73 14.22 9.29 -19.88
C THR A 73 15.70 9.53 -20.17
N PRO A 74 16.24 9.13 -21.34
CA PRO A 74 17.60 9.51 -21.71
C PRO A 74 17.69 11.03 -21.87
N LYS A 75 18.72 11.60 -21.22
CA LYS A 75 19.14 13.00 -21.31
C LYS A 75 19.18 13.49 -22.76
N GLU A 76 18.12 14.16 -23.19
CA GLU A 76 18.16 15.07 -24.35
C GLU A 76 18.94 16.33 -23.96
N LYS A 77 20.26 16.19 -23.81
CA LYS A 77 21.18 17.32 -23.77
C LYS A 77 22.46 16.98 -24.54
N ASN A 78 22.55 17.67 -25.67
CA ASN A 78 23.74 18.14 -26.39
C ASN A 78 24.04 17.44 -27.72
N ARG A 79 23.51 18.02 -28.79
CA ARG A 79 24.30 18.31 -29.99
C ARG A 79 23.94 19.67 -30.55
#